data_AF-A0A0N4VUI9-F1
#
_entry.id   AF-A0A0N4VUI9-F1
#
_cell.length_a   1.000
_cell.length_b   1.000
_cell.length_c   1.000
_cell.angle_alpha   90.00
_cell.angle_beta   90.00
_cell.angle_gamma   90.00
#
_symmetry.space_group_name_H-M   'P 1'
#
loop_
_entity.id
_entity.type
_entity.pdbx_description
1 polymer ?
#
loop_
_entity_poly.entity_id
_entity_poly.type
_entity_poly.pdbx_seq_one_letter_code
_entity_poly.pdbx_strand_id
1 'polypeptide(L)'
;MDCVLDGKTRLPLTFTLTFSSAMYACQHTAWLKYKKHKHLYGSTSEERKTIDEILNKLEELHIGLTPIIRATLTKNYEERREVWNEFKNTALFPCLQKYDDELKGKRYLISWADIALIEMLTRYQSCYDSFYLAHFPILKEFCDRFEALPHMRPYIQSRPDSHF
;
A
#
# COMPACT_ATOMS: atom_id res chain seq x y z
N MET A 1 -23.08 -19.88 10.62
CA MET A 1 -22.97 -20.33 12.02
C MET A 1 -21.59 -20.95 12.18
N ASP A 2 -20.74 -20.18 12.84
CA ASP A 2 -19.63 -20.58 13.72
C ASP A 2 -18.52 -21.47 13.18
N CYS A 3 -17.50 -20.84 12.60
CA CYS A 3 -16.14 -21.37 12.67
C CYS A 3 -15.45 -20.80 13.92
N VAL A 4 -15.53 -21.57 15.00
CA VAL A 4 -14.70 -21.43 16.20
C VAL A 4 -13.26 -21.73 15.79
N LEU A 5 -12.37 -20.73 15.88
CA LEU A 5 -10.94 -20.94 15.71
C LEU A 5 -10.40 -21.60 16.99
N ASP A 6 -10.33 -22.92 16.98
CA ASP A 6 -9.64 -23.71 18.00
C ASP A 6 -8.13 -23.41 17.98
N GLY A 7 -7.59 -23.22 19.17
CA GLY A 7 -6.22 -22.83 19.41
C GLY A 7 -5.30 -24.04 19.33
N LYS A 8 -4.54 -24.15 18.24
CA LYS A 8 -3.19 -24.74 18.11
C LYS A 8 -2.99 -25.28 16.69
N THR A 9 -2.71 -24.39 15.76
CA THR A 9 -2.05 -24.77 14.50
C THR A 9 -1.11 -23.65 14.11
N ARG A 10 0.20 -23.88 14.26
CA ARG A 10 1.20 -23.10 13.54
C ARG A 10 0.92 -23.33 12.06
N LEU A 11 0.34 -22.33 11.40
CA LEU A 11 0.17 -22.38 9.95
C LEU A 11 1.56 -22.46 9.30
N PRO A 12 1.79 -23.41 8.38
CA PRO A 12 3.08 -23.52 7.70
C PRO A 12 3.36 -22.24 6.91
N LEU A 13 4.62 -21.79 6.88
CA LEU A 13 5.11 -20.59 6.18
C LEU A 13 4.60 -20.48 4.72
N THR A 14 4.35 -21.62 4.07
CA THR A 14 3.77 -21.72 2.72
C THR A 14 2.33 -21.19 2.62
N PHE A 15 1.53 -21.25 3.69
CA PHE A 15 0.14 -20.77 3.70
C PHE A 15 0.03 -19.24 3.86
N THR A 16 0.99 -18.61 4.55
CA THR A 16 1.08 -17.14 4.59
C THR A 16 1.51 -16.54 3.25
N LEU A 17 2.36 -17.27 2.52
CA LEU A 17 2.77 -16.87 1.17
C LEU A 17 1.61 -16.98 0.17
N THR A 18 0.75 -18.00 0.26
CA THR A 18 -0.43 -18.12 -0.63
C THR A 18 -1.52 -17.10 -0.35
N PHE A 19 -1.71 -16.64 0.89
CA PHE A 19 -2.69 -15.59 1.18
C PHE A 19 -2.22 -14.20 0.73
N SER A 20 -0.94 -13.86 0.94
CA SER A 20 -0.38 -12.61 0.40
C SER A 20 -0.35 -12.66 -1.14
N SER A 21 0.01 -13.81 -1.74
CA SER A 21 0.01 -13.97 -3.20
C SER A 21 -1.37 -14.19 -3.84
N ALA A 22 -2.43 -14.55 -3.12
CA ALA A 22 -3.80 -14.59 -3.64
C ALA A 22 -4.45 -13.19 -3.66
N MET A 23 -4.22 -12.37 -2.62
CA MET A 23 -4.54 -10.94 -2.65
C MET A 23 -3.75 -10.22 -3.75
N TYR A 24 -2.44 -10.52 -3.85
CA TYR A 24 -1.59 -10.01 -4.93
C TYR A 24 -2.01 -10.56 -6.28
N ALA A 25 -2.49 -11.80 -6.42
CA ALA A 25 -2.98 -12.30 -7.69
C ALA A 25 -4.24 -11.51 -8.11
N CYS A 26 -5.10 -11.12 -7.17
CA CYS A 26 -6.21 -10.21 -7.44
C CYS A 26 -5.73 -8.79 -7.80
N GLN A 27 -4.73 -8.22 -7.13
CA GLN A 27 -4.19 -6.89 -7.45
C GLN A 27 -3.31 -6.86 -8.71
N HIS A 28 -2.48 -7.88 -8.95
CA HIS A 28 -1.57 -8.05 -10.09
C HIS A 28 -2.31 -8.42 -11.39
N THR A 29 -3.34 -9.27 -11.34
CA THR A 29 -4.21 -9.50 -12.51
C THR A 29 -5.03 -8.27 -12.86
N ALA A 30 -5.43 -7.48 -11.85
CA ALA A 30 -6.03 -6.17 -12.06
C ALA A 30 -4.99 -5.22 -12.69
N TRP A 31 -3.76 -5.17 -12.18
CA TRP A 31 -2.64 -4.37 -12.69
C TRP A 31 -2.29 -4.65 -14.16
N LEU A 32 -2.23 -5.93 -14.56
CA LEU A 32 -2.05 -6.34 -15.96
C LEU A 32 -3.24 -5.96 -16.85
N LYS A 33 -4.47 -5.99 -16.32
CA LYS A 33 -5.66 -5.46 -17.00
C LYS A 33 -5.62 -3.92 -17.11
N TYR A 34 -5.07 -3.21 -16.13
CA TYR A 34 -5.04 -1.75 -16.07
C TYR A 34 -3.97 -1.11 -16.98
N LYS A 35 -2.88 -1.83 -17.29
CA LYS A 35 -1.87 -1.45 -18.30
C LYS A 35 -2.47 -1.17 -19.69
N LYS A 36 -3.71 -1.60 -19.93
CA LYS A 36 -4.49 -1.35 -21.16
C LYS A 36 -5.07 0.07 -21.26
N HIS A 37 -5.20 0.82 -20.15
CA HIS A 37 -5.72 2.19 -20.13
C HIS A 37 -4.59 3.21 -20.37
N LYS A 38 -4.33 3.50 -21.66
CA LYS A 38 -3.21 4.34 -22.14
C LYS A 38 -3.14 5.76 -21.58
N HIS A 39 -4.23 6.31 -21.02
CA HIS A 39 -4.29 7.71 -20.58
C HIS A 39 -3.69 7.95 -19.19
N LEU A 40 -3.47 6.90 -18.38
CA LEU A 40 -2.94 7.01 -17.01
C LEU A 40 -1.52 6.44 -16.84
N TYR A 41 -0.98 5.83 -17.90
CA TYR A 41 0.34 5.18 -17.88
C TYR A 41 1.45 6.08 -18.45
N GLY A 42 1.14 7.33 -18.80
CA GLY A 42 2.11 8.24 -19.43
C GLY A 42 2.06 8.19 -20.97
N SER A 43 2.21 9.37 -21.56
CA SER A 43 2.19 9.58 -23.00
C SER A 43 3.57 9.38 -23.61
N THR A 44 4.64 9.70 -22.86
CA THR A 44 6.03 9.56 -23.29
C THR A 44 6.70 8.31 -22.72
N SER A 45 7.84 7.91 -23.29
CA SER A 45 8.62 6.78 -22.80
C SER A 45 9.22 7.07 -21.42
N GLU A 46 9.57 8.32 -21.18
CA GLU A 46 10.15 8.82 -19.94
C GLU A 46 9.12 8.79 -18.82
N GLU A 47 7.90 9.28 -19.07
CA GLU A 47 6.80 9.23 -18.10
C GLU A 47 6.47 7.78 -17.70
N ARG A 48 6.40 6.88 -18.68
CA ARG A 48 6.16 5.44 -18.43
C ARG A 48 7.24 4.83 -17.55
N LYS A 49 8.50 5.15 -17.83
CA LYS A 49 9.64 4.66 -17.05
C LYS A 49 9.56 5.14 -15.60
N THR A 50 9.27 6.42 -15.38
CA THR A 50 9.08 6.97 -14.02
C THR A 50 7.91 6.30 -13.31
N ILE A 51 6.79 6.08 -14.00
CA ILE A 51 5.63 5.37 -13.44
C ILE A 51 6.00 3.93 -13.04
N ASP A 52 6.69 3.19 -13.91
CA ASP A 52 7.15 1.83 -13.61
C ASP A 52 8.11 1.79 -12.42
N GLU A 53 9.06 2.72 -12.34
CA GLU A 53 9.99 2.82 -11.22
C GLU A 53 9.27 3.04 -9.88
N ILE A 54 8.27 3.92 -9.85
CA ILE A 54 7.45 4.13 -8.66
C ILE A 54 6.71 2.85 -8.29
N LEU A 55 6.06 2.21 -9.26
CA LEU A 55 5.23 1.03 -8.99
C LEU A 55 6.08 -0.16 -8.50
N ASN A 56 7.25 -0.38 -9.09
CA ASN A 56 8.19 -1.39 -8.61
C ASN A 56 8.63 -1.11 -7.17
N LYS A 57 8.83 0.16 -6.81
CA LYS A 57 9.22 0.53 -5.46
C LYS A 57 8.10 0.30 -4.44
N LEU A 58 6.85 0.57 -4.82
CA LEU A 58 5.69 0.26 -4.00
C LEU A 58 5.52 -1.25 -3.80
N GLU A 59 5.81 -2.05 -4.82
CA GLU A 59 5.82 -3.52 -4.72
C GLU A 59 6.89 -4.02 -3.73
N GLU A 60 8.11 -3.49 -3.79
CA GLU A 60 9.16 -3.81 -2.80
C GLU A 60 8.71 -3.49 -1.36
N LEU A 61 8.09 -2.32 -1.15
CA LEU A 61 7.55 -1.94 0.16
C LEU A 61 6.47 -2.91 0.64
N HIS A 62 5.57 -3.33 -0.26
CA HIS A 62 4.54 -4.28 0.10
C HIS A 62 5.13 -5.65 0.46
N ILE A 63 6.12 -6.15 -0.28
CA ILE A 63 6.80 -7.40 0.07
C ILE A 63 7.37 -7.33 1.50
N GLY A 64 7.90 -6.16 1.88
CA GLY A 64 8.37 -5.86 3.23
C GLY A 64 7.31 -5.97 4.33
N LEU A 65 6.01 -5.98 4.01
CA LEU A 65 4.94 -6.21 4.99
C LEU A 65 4.79 -7.66 5.43
N THR A 66 5.41 -8.61 4.74
CA THR A 66 5.23 -10.05 5.02
C THR A 66 5.44 -10.42 6.50
N PRO A 67 6.47 -9.92 7.21
CA PRO A 67 6.65 -10.19 8.63
C PRO A 67 5.53 -9.58 9.49
N ILE A 68 5.08 -8.36 9.15
CA ILE A 68 4.00 -7.64 9.87
C ILE A 68 2.66 -8.37 9.71
N ILE A 69 2.34 -8.80 8.49
CA ILE A 69 1.13 -9.59 8.20
C ILE A 69 1.16 -10.89 8.99
N ARG A 70 2.30 -11.60 8.99
CA ARG A 70 2.46 -12.84 9.73
C ARG A 70 2.22 -12.64 11.23
N ALA A 71 2.88 -11.65 11.84
CA ALA A 71 2.71 -11.35 13.27
C ALA A 71 1.27 -10.94 13.62
N THR A 72 0.58 -10.26 12.69
CA THR A 72 -0.85 -9.93 12.83
C THR A 72 -1.72 -11.18 12.83
N LEU A 73 -1.51 -12.10 11.88
CA LEU A 73 -2.27 -13.35 11.77
C LEU A 73 -2.02 -14.32 12.93
N THR A 74 -0.80 -14.37 13.45
CA THR A 74 -0.45 -15.19 14.63
C THR A 74 -0.85 -14.53 15.95
N LYS A 75 -1.45 -13.33 15.91
CA LYS A 75 -1.82 -12.52 17.08
C LYS A 75 -0.63 -12.24 18.02
N ASN A 76 0.58 -12.19 17.47
CA ASN A 76 1.79 -11.82 18.21
C ASN A 76 1.97 -10.30 18.16
N TYR A 77 1.26 -9.59 19.04
CA TYR A 77 1.21 -8.13 19.03
C TYR A 77 2.55 -7.46 19.39
N GLU A 78 3.39 -8.12 20.19
CA GLU A 78 4.72 -7.62 20.53
C GLU A 78 5.66 -7.69 19.32
N GLU A 79 5.77 -8.86 18.70
CA GLU A 79 6.53 -9.05 17.46
C GLU A 79 6.01 -8.11 16.36
N ARG A 80 4.68 -8.00 16.19
CA ARG A 80 4.05 -7.09 15.21
C ARG A 80 4.56 -5.66 15.37
N ARG A 81 4.66 -5.17 16.62
CA ARG A 81 5.13 -3.82 16.92
C ARG A 81 6.61 -3.67 16.58
N GLU A 82 7.43 -4.66 16.90
CA GLU A 82 8.87 -4.64 16.60
C GLU A 82 9.13 -4.63 15.09
N VAL A 83 8.55 -5.59 14.36
CA VAL A 83 8.74 -5.68 12.90
C VAL A 83 8.12 -4.50 12.16
N TRP A 84 7.03 -3.93 12.66
CA TRP A 84 6.47 -2.68 12.12
C TRP A 84 7.44 -1.52 12.29
N ASN A 85 8.00 -1.32 13.49
CA ASN A 85 8.94 -0.23 13.74
C ASN A 85 10.23 -0.37 12.95
N GLU A 86 10.75 -1.59 12.80
CA GLU A 86 11.91 -1.87 11.96
C GLU A 86 11.62 -1.55 10.49
N PHE A 87 10.54 -2.11 9.92
CA PHE A 87 10.12 -1.81 8.55
C PHE A 87 9.89 -0.31 8.33
N LYS A 88 9.24 0.34 9.29
CA LYS A 88 8.93 1.77 9.25
C LYS A 88 10.20 2.61 9.12
N ASN A 89 11.20 2.34 9.95
CA ASN A 89 12.43 3.13 10.00
C ASN A 89 13.40 2.79 8.87
N THR A 90 13.44 1.54 8.42
CA THR A 90 14.45 1.06 7.46
C THR A 90 14.01 1.14 6.01
N ALA A 91 12.71 0.99 5.74
CA ALA A 91 12.18 0.93 4.37
C ALA A 91 11.13 2.00 4.10
N LEU A 92 10.09 2.09 4.94
CA LEU A 92 8.94 2.95 4.69
C LEU A 92 9.33 4.43 4.73
N PHE A 93 9.84 4.93 5.87
CA PHE A 93 10.13 6.34 6.06
C PHE A 93 11.15 6.89 5.07
N PRO A 94 12.27 6.20 4.77
CA PRO A 94 13.17 6.64 3.71
C PRO A 94 12.48 6.76 2.34
N CYS A 95 11.60 5.82 2.00
CA CYS A 95 10.86 5.86 0.74
C CYS A 95 9.85 7.01 0.70
N LEU A 96 9.12 7.23 1.79
CA LEU A 96 8.16 8.33 1.89
C LEU A 96 8.83 9.69 1.90
N GLN A 97 9.98 9.83 2.57
CA GLN A 97 10.76 11.06 2.54
C GLN A 97 11.15 11.41 1.11
N LYS A 98 11.61 10.42 0.33
CA LYS A 98 11.92 10.60 -1.09
C LYS A 98 10.70 11.10 -1.88
N TYR A 99 9.53 10.51 -1.69
CA TYR A 99 8.32 10.98 -2.37
C TYR A 99 7.87 12.36 -1.91
N ASP A 100 7.93 12.66 -0.61
CA ASP A 100 7.62 13.98 -0.04
C ASP A 100 8.54 15.06 -0.61
N ASP A 101 9.83 14.75 -0.80
CA ASP A 101 10.80 15.64 -1.44
C ASP A 101 10.57 15.79 -2.95
N GLU A 102 10.31 14.70 -3.67
CA GLU A 102 10.01 14.74 -5.11
C GLU A 102 8.72 15.52 -5.42
N LEU A 103 7.82 15.59 -4.44
CA LEU A 103 6.57 16.31 -4.49
C LEU A 103 6.69 17.81 -4.28
N LYS A 104 7.81 18.29 -3.70
CA LYS A 104 8.04 19.72 -3.48
C LYS A 104 8.01 20.46 -4.80
N GLY A 105 6.99 21.31 -4.97
CA GLY A 105 6.83 22.16 -6.15
C GLY A 105 6.29 21.46 -7.40
N LYS A 106 5.82 20.20 -7.30
CA LYS A 106 5.17 19.49 -8.41
C LYS A 106 3.67 19.34 -8.17
N ARG A 107 2.89 19.50 -9.24
CA ARG A 107 1.49 19.09 -9.30
C ARG A 107 1.45 17.74 -10.01
N TYR A 108 0.97 16.68 -9.36
CA TYR A 108 0.84 15.39 -10.03
C TYR A 108 -0.16 15.46 -11.17
N LEU A 109 0.22 14.83 -12.28
CA LEU A 109 -0.67 14.47 -13.37
C LEU A 109 -1.26 13.12 -12.96
N ILE A 110 -2.55 13.08 -12.59
CA ILE A 110 -3.25 11.86 -12.12
C ILE A 110 -2.83 10.66 -13.00
N SER A 111 -1.92 9.86 -12.46
CA SER A 111 -1.30 8.71 -13.11
C SER A 111 -1.53 7.46 -12.27
N TRP A 112 -1.24 6.29 -12.83
CA TRP A 112 -1.35 5.05 -12.06
C TRP A 112 -0.43 5.00 -10.84
N ALA A 113 0.72 5.66 -10.92
CA ALA A 113 1.64 5.76 -9.79
C ALA A 113 0.98 6.50 -8.61
N ASP A 114 0.24 7.58 -8.89
CA ASP A 114 -0.47 8.36 -7.87
C ASP A 114 -1.54 7.53 -7.18
N ILE A 115 -2.36 6.84 -7.97
CA ILE A 115 -3.44 5.99 -7.45
C ILE A 115 -2.87 4.86 -6.59
N ALA A 116 -1.80 4.20 -7.04
CA ALA A 116 -1.16 3.12 -6.30
C ALA A 116 -0.52 3.62 -5.00
N LEU A 117 0.15 4.77 -5.03
CA LEU A 117 0.73 5.39 -3.84
C LEU A 117 -0.35 5.72 -2.82
N ILE A 118 -1.45 6.35 -3.24
CA ILE A 118 -2.54 6.73 -2.32
C ILE A 118 -3.25 5.52 -1.73
N GLU A 119 -3.47 4.46 -2.50
CA GLU A 119 -4.01 3.22 -1.94
C GLU A 119 -3.10 2.74 -0.81
N MET A 120 -1.79 2.56 -1.09
CA MET A 120 -0.83 2.10 -0.10
C MET A 120 -0.83 2.99 1.15
N LEU A 121 -0.85 4.32 0.98
CA LEU A 121 -0.82 5.24 2.11
C LEU A 121 -2.09 5.13 2.98
N THR A 122 -3.27 5.16 2.36
CA THR A 122 -4.54 5.05 3.09
C THR A 122 -4.72 3.67 3.73
N ARG A 123 -4.20 2.61 3.10
CA ARG A 123 -4.17 1.26 3.66
C ARG A 123 -3.27 1.19 4.89
N TYR A 124 -2.08 1.77 4.82
CA TYR A 124 -1.16 1.72 5.96
C TYR A 124 -1.68 2.52 7.15
N GLN A 125 -2.35 3.65 6.87
CA GLN A 125 -2.99 4.48 7.88
C GLN A 125 -4.13 3.76 8.62
N SER A 126 -4.89 2.93 7.89
CA SER A 126 -6.02 2.17 8.46
C SER A 126 -5.61 0.88 9.14
N CYS A 127 -4.66 0.14 8.57
CA CYS A 127 -4.30 -1.20 9.05
C CYS A 127 -3.17 -1.21 10.11
N TYR A 128 -2.26 -0.24 10.08
CA TYR A 128 -1.01 -0.32 10.87
C TYR A 128 -0.80 0.85 11.83
N ASP A 129 -0.78 2.08 11.33
CA ASP A 129 -0.42 3.26 12.12
C ASP A 129 -1.16 4.47 11.58
N SER A 130 -2.09 5.06 12.35
CA SER A 130 -2.89 6.18 11.85
C SER A 130 -2.14 7.52 11.83
N PHE A 131 -0.97 7.62 12.44
CA PHE A 131 -0.24 8.89 12.62
C PHE A 131 1.07 8.99 11.84
N TYR A 132 1.54 7.91 11.20
CA TYR A 132 2.84 7.90 10.51
C TYR A 132 2.99 9.00 9.43
N LEU A 133 1.89 9.39 8.77
CA LEU A 133 1.90 10.48 7.78
C LEU A 133 2.11 11.87 8.36
N ALA A 134 2.03 12.05 9.68
CA ALA A 134 2.29 13.35 10.32
C ALA A 134 3.73 13.84 10.09
N HIS A 135 4.66 12.94 9.77
CA HIS A 135 6.04 13.27 9.43
C HIS A 135 6.23 13.76 7.98
N PHE A 136 5.22 13.60 7.12
CA PHE A 136 5.31 13.85 5.68
C PHE A 136 4.16 14.76 5.23
N PRO A 137 4.25 16.08 5.50
CA PRO A 137 3.14 17.01 5.32
C PRO A 137 2.70 17.14 3.86
N ILE A 138 3.60 16.98 2.89
CA ILE A 138 3.26 17.12 1.47
C ILE A 138 2.54 15.87 0.97
N LEU A 139 2.98 14.69 1.41
CA LEU A 139 2.27 13.44 1.16
C LEU A 139 0.88 13.43 1.82
N LYS A 140 0.75 14.00 3.03
CA LYS A 140 -0.54 14.17 3.68
C LYS A 140 -1.47 15.06 2.87
N GLU A 141 -1.00 16.24 2.46
CA GLU A 141 -1.77 17.15 1.60
C GLU A 141 -2.14 16.48 0.26
N PHE A 142 -1.24 15.66 -0.29
CA PHE A 142 -1.51 14.88 -1.49
C PHE A 142 -2.67 13.89 -1.31
N CYS A 143 -2.71 13.16 -0.19
CA CYS A 143 -3.84 12.28 0.14
C CYS A 143 -5.14 13.09 0.25
N ASP A 144 -5.12 14.20 0.98
CA ASP A 144 -6.29 15.07 1.19
C ASP A 144 -6.87 15.59 -0.15
N ARG A 145 -6.00 16.01 -1.07
CA ARG A 145 -6.40 16.46 -2.41
C ARG A 145 -7.02 15.34 -3.24
N PHE A 146 -6.52 14.12 -3.11
CA PHE A 146 -7.05 12.98 -3.85
C PHE A 146 -8.40 12.50 -3.30
N GLU A 147 -8.57 12.49 -1.98
CA GLU A 147 -9.87 12.21 -1.35
C GLU A 147 -10.92 13.27 -1.68
N ALA A 148 -10.51 14.51 -1.97
CA ALA A 148 -11.40 15.56 -2.43
C ALA A 148 -11.91 15.36 -3.86
N LEU A 149 -11.40 14.38 -4.62
CA LEU A 149 -11.89 14.09 -5.97
C LEU A 149 -13.33 13.54 -5.93
N PRO A 150 -14.25 14.02 -6.80
CA PRO A 150 -15.68 13.71 -6.73
C PRO A 150 -16.03 12.21 -6.74
N HIS A 151 -15.22 11.41 -7.41
CA HIS A 151 -15.45 9.97 -7.57
C HIS A 151 -14.63 9.11 -6.59
N MET A 152 -13.63 9.68 -5.90
CA MET A 152 -12.77 8.92 -5.00
C MET A 152 -13.38 8.80 -3.60
N ARG A 153 -14.00 9.86 -3.08
CA ARG A 153 -14.63 9.84 -1.76
C ARG A 153 -15.72 8.76 -1.63
N PRO A 154 -16.66 8.58 -2.59
CA PRO A 154 -17.64 7.52 -2.51
C PRO A 154 -17.02 6.12 -2.59
N TYR A 155 -15.95 5.95 -3.39
CA TYR A 155 -15.23 4.68 -3.49
C TYR A 155 -14.55 4.29 -2.17
N ILE A 156 -13.83 5.22 -1.55
CA ILE A 156 -13.15 4.98 -0.26
C ILE A 156 -14.16 4.67 0.84
N GLN A 157 -15.33 5.31 0.82
CA GLN A 157 -16.40 5.09 1.81
C GLN A 157 -17.17 3.79 1.60
N SER A 158 -17.24 3.27 0.37
CA SER A 158 -18.00 2.06 0.03
C SER A 158 -17.15 0.80 -0.09
N ARG A 159 -15.82 0.92 -0.05
CA ARG A 159 -14.93 -0.25 -0.14
C ARG A 159 -15.13 -1.16 1.09
N PRO A 160 -15.12 -2.49 0.91
CA PRO A 160 -15.18 -3.43 2.02
C PRO A 160 -14.05 -3.16 3.02
N ASP A 161 -14.36 -3.21 4.31
CA ASP A 161 -13.35 -3.18 5.36
C ASP A 161 -12.60 -4.51 5.36
N SER A 162 -11.50 -4.56 4.59
CA SER A 162 -10.61 -5.71 4.52
C SER A 162 -9.37 -5.44 5.38
N HIS A 163 -9.05 -6.42 6.23
CA HIS A 163 -7.86 -6.35 7.10
C HIS A 163 -6.52 -6.27 6.33
N PHE A 164 -6.57 -6.54 5.02
CA PHE A 164 -5.45 -6.46 4.09
C PHE A 164 -5.95 -6.01 2.71
#